data_AF-A0A960XXA1-F1
#
_entry.id   AF-A0A960XXA1-F1
#
_cell.length_a   1.000
_cell.length_b   1.000
_cell.length_c   1.000
_cell.angle_alpha   90.00
_cell.angle_beta   90.00
_cell.angle_gamma   90.00
#
_symmetry.space_group_name_H-M   'P 1'
#
loop_
_entity.id
_entity.type
_entity.pdbx_description
1 polymer ?
#
loop_
_entity_poly.entity_id
_entity_poly.type
_entity_poly.pdbx_seq_one_letter_code
_entity_poly.pdbx_strand_id
1 'polypeptide(L)'
;TGAVNTYSRCRPEDLKSFFEYSKPKQAFDQGFPMPLFALLLALFCVSYGYAEDTTLPTRREYLFDHQALLNVGYPILNAAADLTPRWRYGYGFELHDQPYYNTRASEDKLAGKTRDAWLMPWPTISLMGSFSHAATTGLQVNDRILSINGENVEKESAEQLMERLDRMGRLHHRSIHVAVSRHANVIVQTIRGVRLADLDLRILNTSAVDAYAEDGKLVITTGMLRYAQQEEDLAVVLAYITAQGVYQIAAENETRFEELGLADPKHQQTLVDELSIYLLAKNKLAYDRLPEFWNTLAAKQSVVDVGDFLINNPVTRERIHRIKTHITAMDAQLRKDSPMLPPVIAEALGKKKQRFKRRAA
;
A
#
# COMPACT_ATOMS: atom_id res chain seq x y z
N THR A 1 26.10 26.00 -19.63
CA THR A 1 25.99 25.47 -18.26
C THR A 1 24.73 26.04 -17.65
N GLY A 2 23.70 25.19 -17.48
CA GLY A 2 22.38 25.60 -16.99
C GLY A 2 21.27 25.26 -17.99
N ALA A 3 20.74 24.04 -17.90
CA ALA A 3 19.40 23.70 -18.38
C ALA A 3 18.87 22.57 -17.48
N VAL A 4 17.77 22.87 -16.80
CA VAL A 4 17.03 22.00 -15.90
C VAL A 4 16.34 20.93 -16.74
N ASN A 5 16.69 19.65 -16.54
CA ASN A 5 15.95 18.54 -17.12
C ASN A 5 14.59 18.41 -16.43
N THR A 6 13.55 18.90 -17.10
CA THR A 6 12.16 18.55 -16.81
C THR A 6 11.73 17.50 -17.84
N TYR A 7 11.81 16.23 -17.48
CA TYR A 7 11.16 15.17 -18.25
C TYR A 7 9.73 15.02 -17.73
N SER A 8 8.79 15.72 -18.37
CA SER A 8 7.37 15.49 -18.19
C SER A 8 6.95 14.24 -18.97
N ARG A 9 6.21 13.35 -18.28
CA ARG A 9 5.54 12.17 -18.85
C ARG A 9 4.75 12.55 -20.10
N CYS A 10 4.81 11.76 -21.18
CA CYS A 10 3.89 11.91 -22.31
C CYS A 10 2.54 11.30 -21.95
N ARG A 11 1.55 12.10 -21.54
CA ARG A 11 0.15 11.67 -21.56
C ARG A 11 -0.39 11.78 -22.99
N PRO A 12 -1.41 10.99 -23.38
CA PRO A 12 -2.10 11.17 -24.66
C PRO A 12 -2.62 12.59 -24.87
N GLU A 13 -2.97 13.30 -23.78
CA GLU A 13 -3.37 14.71 -23.81
C GLU A 13 -2.22 15.66 -24.20
N ASP A 14 -0.98 15.35 -23.78
CA ASP A 14 0.20 16.20 -24.01
C ASP A 14 0.63 16.20 -25.48
N LEU A 15 0.42 15.09 -26.19
CA LEU A 15 0.63 15.00 -27.65
C LEU A 15 -0.26 15.97 -28.41
N LYS A 16 -1.51 16.17 -27.96
CA LYS A 16 -2.47 17.07 -28.62
C LYS A 16 -2.05 18.53 -28.50
N SER A 17 -1.59 18.96 -27.32
CA SER A 17 -1.02 20.28 -27.09
C SER A 17 0.32 20.51 -27.79
N PHE A 18 1.14 19.47 -27.95
CA PHE A 18 2.41 19.57 -28.67
C PHE A 18 2.21 19.88 -30.17
N PHE A 19 1.20 19.24 -30.80
CA PHE A 19 0.82 19.54 -32.19
C PHE A 19 0.18 20.93 -32.36
N GLU A 20 -0.45 21.49 -31.32
CA GLU A 20 -1.01 22.84 -31.36
C GLU A 20 0.02 23.95 -31.11
N TYR A 21 1.11 23.68 -30.37
CA TYR A 21 2.12 24.69 -30.02
C TYR A 21 3.35 24.75 -30.93
N SER A 22 3.65 23.71 -31.71
CA SER A 22 4.77 23.74 -32.65
C SER A 22 4.38 24.53 -33.91
N LYS A 23 4.81 25.79 -34.02
CA LYS A 23 4.74 26.54 -35.29
C LYS A 23 5.53 25.77 -36.37
N PRO A 24 4.90 25.20 -37.42
CA PRO A 24 5.54 24.25 -38.33
C PRO A 24 6.63 24.84 -39.25
N LYS A 25 6.93 26.12 -39.14
CA LYS A 25 7.73 26.86 -40.13
C LYS A 25 9.24 26.65 -40.01
N GLN A 26 9.77 26.36 -38.83
CA GLN A 26 11.23 26.22 -38.63
C GLN A 26 11.78 24.82 -38.93
N ALA A 27 10.97 23.77 -38.86
CA ALA A 27 11.40 22.41 -39.20
C ALA A 27 11.45 22.17 -40.73
N PHE A 28 10.69 22.96 -41.51
CA PHE A 28 10.62 22.85 -42.96
C PHE A 28 11.91 23.35 -43.66
N ASP A 29 12.56 24.37 -43.11
CA ASP A 29 13.78 24.96 -43.69
C ASP A 29 15.05 24.10 -43.50
N GLN A 30 14.98 23.02 -42.70
CA GLN A 30 16.10 22.10 -42.48
C GLN A 30 15.93 20.74 -43.19
N GLY A 31 14.96 20.60 -44.09
CA GLY A 31 14.86 19.44 -45.01
C GLY A 31 14.46 18.12 -44.36
N PHE A 32 13.96 18.11 -43.12
CA PHE A 32 13.45 16.90 -42.49
C PHE A 32 11.99 16.64 -42.91
N PRO A 33 11.67 15.50 -43.54
CA PRO A 33 10.29 15.16 -43.84
C PRO A 33 9.52 14.93 -42.52
N MET A 34 8.56 15.82 -42.23
CA MET A 34 7.59 15.76 -41.11
C MET A 34 7.05 14.35 -40.77
N PRO A 35 6.71 13.47 -41.73
CA PRO A 35 6.24 12.13 -41.37
C PRO A 35 7.30 11.28 -40.67
N LEU A 36 8.60 11.46 -40.97
CA LEU A 36 9.66 10.65 -40.39
C LEU A 36 9.95 11.04 -38.93
N PHE A 37 9.88 12.33 -38.59
CA PHE A 37 10.12 12.80 -37.22
C PHE A 37 8.97 12.43 -36.29
N ALA A 38 7.72 12.57 -36.73
CA ALA A 38 6.55 12.10 -35.98
C ALA A 38 6.55 10.57 -35.83
N LEU A 39 6.94 9.82 -36.87
CA LEU A 39 7.09 8.37 -36.80
C LEU A 39 8.22 7.97 -35.84
N LEU A 40 9.35 8.68 -35.84
CA LEU A 40 10.45 8.46 -34.90
C LEU A 40 10.05 8.78 -33.46
N LEU A 41 9.28 9.85 -33.21
CA LEU A 41 8.77 10.20 -31.88
C LEU A 41 7.72 9.20 -31.39
N ALA A 42 6.84 8.73 -32.27
CA ALA A 42 5.90 7.65 -31.97
C ALA A 42 6.63 6.33 -31.70
N LEU A 43 7.63 5.97 -32.52
CA LEU A 43 8.48 4.81 -32.29
C LEU A 43 9.28 4.95 -30.99
N PHE A 44 9.76 6.16 -30.64
CA PHE A 44 10.43 6.44 -29.37
C PHE A 44 9.48 6.31 -28.18
N CYS A 45 8.24 6.79 -28.30
CA CYS A 45 7.20 6.61 -27.28
C CYS A 45 6.73 5.15 -27.16
N VAL A 46 6.77 4.36 -28.23
CA VAL A 46 6.44 2.92 -28.22
C VAL A 46 7.60 2.08 -27.71
N SER A 47 8.85 2.53 -27.86
CA SER A 47 10.04 1.81 -27.36
C SER A 47 10.46 2.20 -25.93
N TYR A 48 10.05 3.39 -25.44
CA TYR A 48 10.19 3.79 -24.03
C TYR A 48 8.89 3.77 -23.22
N GLY A 49 7.75 3.56 -23.88
CA GLY A 49 6.50 3.27 -23.20
C GLY A 49 6.56 1.86 -22.66
N TYR A 50 6.80 1.74 -21.34
CA TYR A 50 6.61 0.56 -20.50
C TYR A 50 6.55 -0.75 -21.30
N ALA A 51 7.69 -1.42 -21.47
CA ALA A 51 7.65 -2.85 -21.66
C ALA A 51 7.03 -3.43 -20.37
N GLU A 52 5.70 -3.56 -20.33
CA GLU A 52 5.04 -4.39 -19.33
C GLU A 52 5.79 -5.72 -19.34
N ASP A 53 6.38 -6.09 -18.20
CA ASP A 53 6.92 -7.42 -18.01
C ASP A 53 5.73 -8.39 -18.09
N THR A 54 5.49 -8.89 -19.30
CA THR A 54 4.36 -9.76 -19.61
C THR A 54 4.53 -11.17 -19.02
N THR A 55 5.64 -11.41 -18.30
CA THR A 55 5.83 -12.67 -17.57
C THR A 55 4.93 -12.68 -16.33
N LEU A 56 4.00 -13.63 -16.32
CA LEU A 56 3.04 -13.73 -15.24
C LEU A 56 3.66 -14.41 -14.02
N PRO A 57 3.37 -13.93 -12.80
CA PRO A 57 3.81 -14.61 -11.60
C PRO A 57 3.19 -16.01 -11.55
N THR A 58 4.00 -16.99 -11.23
CA THR A 58 3.54 -18.34 -10.91
C THR A 58 2.56 -18.29 -9.73
N ARG A 59 1.72 -19.34 -9.57
CA ARG A 59 0.84 -19.46 -8.39
C ARG A 59 1.63 -19.31 -7.08
N ARG A 60 2.83 -19.90 -7.04
CA ARG A 60 3.70 -19.87 -5.86
C ARG A 60 4.13 -18.44 -5.55
N GLU A 61 4.59 -17.69 -6.55
CA GLU A 61 5.01 -16.30 -6.38
C GLU A 61 3.83 -15.42 -5.95
N TYR A 62 2.67 -15.55 -6.60
CA TYR A 62 1.49 -14.76 -6.22
C TYR A 62 1.05 -15.02 -4.77
N LEU A 63 0.94 -16.29 -4.36
CA LEU A 63 0.53 -16.63 -3.00
C LEU A 63 1.61 -16.22 -2.00
N PHE A 64 2.89 -16.34 -2.35
CA PHE A 64 3.99 -15.90 -1.51
C PHE A 64 3.93 -14.38 -1.29
N ASP A 65 3.76 -13.61 -2.35
CA ASP A 65 3.69 -12.15 -2.30
C ASP A 65 2.48 -11.69 -1.49
N HIS A 66 1.28 -12.22 -1.76
CA HIS A 66 0.08 -11.83 -1.01
C HIS A 66 0.12 -12.32 0.43
N GLN A 67 0.71 -13.50 0.71
CA GLN A 67 0.88 -13.97 2.08
C GLN A 67 1.86 -13.07 2.87
N ALA A 68 2.95 -12.63 2.23
CA ALA A 68 3.89 -11.69 2.83
C ALA A 68 3.20 -10.35 3.12
N LEU A 69 2.43 -9.82 2.17
CA LEU A 69 1.64 -8.60 2.36
C LEU A 69 0.62 -8.74 3.49
N LEU A 70 -0.08 -9.86 3.59
CA LEU A 70 -1.04 -10.09 4.66
C LEU A 70 -0.33 -10.21 6.02
N ASN A 71 0.81 -10.90 6.09
CA ASN A 71 1.55 -11.07 7.34
C ASN A 71 2.19 -9.78 7.85
N VAL A 72 2.75 -8.97 6.94
CA VAL A 72 3.46 -7.73 7.30
C VAL A 72 2.51 -6.54 7.35
N GLY A 73 1.58 -6.43 6.39
CA GLY A 73 0.64 -5.32 6.28
C GLY A 73 -0.42 -5.31 7.37
N TYR A 74 -0.93 -6.47 7.80
CA TYR A 74 -1.98 -6.55 8.82
C TYR A 74 -1.61 -5.90 10.17
N PRO A 75 -0.44 -6.20 10.79
CA PRO A 75 -0.02 -5.50 12.01
C PRO A 75 0.23 -4.00 11.78
N ILE A 76 0.77 -3.60 10.62
CA ILE A 76 0.99 -2.20 10.28
C ILE A 76 -0.34 -1.43 10.19
N LEU A 77 -1.33 -1.99 9.49
CA LEU A 77 -2.69 -1.43 9.40
C LEU A 77 -3.38 -1.39 10.76
N ASN A 78 -3.13 -2.38 11.63
CA ASN A 78 -3.62 -2.35 13.02
C ASN A 78 -3.05 -1.17 13.81
N ALA A 79 -1.73 -0.96 13.74
CA ALA A 79 -1.10 0.18 14.39
C ALA A 79 -1.61 1.53 13.87
N ALA A 80 -1.86 1.61 12.56
CA ALA A 80 -2.36 2.80 11.87
C ALA A 80 -3.82 3.12 12.24
N ALA A 81 -4.62 2.14 12.67
CA ALA A 81 -6.03 2.34 12.99
C ALA A 81 -6.27 3.41 14.07
N ASP A 82 -5.29 3.65 14.95
CA ASP A 82 -5.37 4.68 15.99
C ASP A 82 -5.04 6.10 15.48
N LEU A 83 -4.47 6.21 14.29
CA LEU A 83 -4.04 7.46 13.67
C LEU A 83 -5.07 8.01 12.67
N THR A 84 -6.13 7.25 12.38
CA THR A 84 -7.13 7.63 11.37
C THR A 84 -8.56 7.54 11.92
N PRO A 85 -9.47 8.45 11.52
CA PRO A 85 -10.90 8.30 11.79
C PRO A 85 -11.52 7.16 10.95
N ARG A 86 -10.91 6.78 9.83
CA ARG A 86 -11.37 5.72 8.93
C ARG A 86 -10.73 4.40 9.34
N TRP A 87 -11.47 3.58 10.07
CA TRP A 87 -11.03 2.26 10.50
C TRP A 87 -12.16 1.24 10.39
N ARG A 88 -11.80 -0.04 10.30
CA ARG A 88 -12.73 -1.17 10.23
C ARG A 88 -12.21 -2.36 11.04
N TYR A 89 -13.07 -3.34 11.32
CA TYR A 89 -12.60 -4.66 11.72
C TYR A 89 -12.16 -5.47 10.49
N GLY A 90 -10.96 -6.05 10.55
CA GLY A 90 -10.50 -7.05 9.60
C GLY A 90 -10.46 -8.43 10.26
N TYR A 91 -10.85 -9.47 9.53
CA TYR A 91 -10.93 -10.85 10.06
C TYR A 91 -9.69 -11.70 9.74
N GLY A 92 -8.82 -11.22 8.86
CA GLY A 92 -7.45 -11.71 8.68
C GLY A 92 -7.30 -13.00 7.90
N PHE A 93 -8.20 -13.24 6.95
CA PHE A 93 -8.04 -14.23 5.89
C PHE A 93 -8.47 -13.61 4.56
N GLU A 94 -7.99 -14.17 3.46
CA GLU A 94 -8.45 -13.84 2.12
C GLU A 94 -9.16 -15.02 1.49
N LEU A 95 -10.05 -14.69 0.55
CA LEU A 95 -10.85 -15.66 -0.18
C LEU A 95 -10.48 -15.66 -1.65
N HIS A 96 -10.66 -16.81 -2.28
CA HIS A 96 -10.60 -16.92 -3.73
C HIS A 96 -11.66 -17.92 -4.21
N ASP A 97 -12.05 -17.77 -5.47
CA ASP A 97 -12.84 -18.71 -6.24
C ASP A 97 -12.57 -18.48 -7.74
N GLN A 98 -13.22 -19.26 -8.60
CA GLN A 98 -13.07 -19.08 -10.04
C GLN A 98 -13.59 -17.72 -10.55
N PRO A 99 -14.79 -17.23 -10.17
CA PRO A 99 -15.26 -15.89 -10.54
C PRO A 99 -14.30 -14.74 -10.20
N TYR A 100 -13.64 -14.77 -9.05
CA TYR A 100 -12.72 -13.73 -8.56
C TYR A 100 -11.63 -13.35 -9.58
N TYR A 101 -11.14 -14.33 -10.35
CA TYR A 101 -10.10 -14.09 -11.37
C TYR A 101 -10.65 -13.71 -12.74
N ASN A 102 -11.96 -13.82 -12.96
CA ASN A 102 -12.61 -13.50 -14.23
C ASN A 102 -13.06 -12.02 -14.30
N THR A 103 -13.32 -11.39 -13.15
CA THR A 103 -13.90 -10.04 -13.02
C THR A 103 -12.88 -8.92 -12.82
N ARG A 104 -11.71 -9.19 -12.21
CA ARG A 104 -10.65 -8.20 -12.07
C ARG A 104 -9.91 -7.93 -13.39
N ALA A 105 -9.37 -6.71 -13.50
CA ALA A 105 -8.55 -6.24 -14.61
C ALA A 105 -7.41 -7.23 -14.93
N SER A 106 -6.88 -7.12 -16.16
CA SER A 106 -5.92 -8.00 -16.84
C SER A 106 -4.88 -8.72 -15.98
N GLU A 107 -4.38 -8.14 -14.90
CA GLU A 107 -3.32 -8.69 -14.05
C GLU A 107 -3.74 -9.97 -13.28
N ASP A 108 -4.90 -9.97 -12.62
CA ASP A 108 -5.45 -11.17 -11.96
C ASP A 108 -6.04 -12.16 -13.00
N LYS A 109 -6.51 -11.64 -14.14
CA LYS A 109 -7.10 -12.40 -15.24
C LYS A 109 -6.08 -13.21 -16.02
N LEU A 110 -4.89 -12.65 -16.25
CA LEU A 110 -3.77 -13.38 -16.83
C LEU A 110 -3.26 -14.45 -15.85
N ALA A 111 -3.24 -14.15 -14.55
CA ALA A 111 -2.93 -15.13 -13.52
C ALA A 111 -3.93 -16.31 -13.54
N GLY A 112 -5.22 -16.05 -13.71
CA GLY A 112 -6.29 -17.06 -13.87
C GLY A 112 -6.08 -18.06 -15.02
N LYS A 113 -5.51 -17.64 -16.16
CA LYS A 113 -5.34 -18.50 -17.36
C LYS A 113 -4.37 -19.69 -17.17
N THR A 114 -3.50 -19.65 -16.18
CA THR A 114 -2.61 -20.78 -15.83
C THR A 114 -3.16 -21.62 -14.66
N ARG A 115 -4.34 -21.28 -14.14
CA ARG A 115 -4.84 -21.69 -12.82
C ARG A 115 -6.14 -22.50 -12.82
N ASP A 116 -6.79 -22.74 -13.97
CA ASP A 116 -8.12 -23.37 -14.06
C ASP A 116 -8.27 -24.70 -13.28
N ALA A 117 -7.20 -25.48 -13.11
CA ALA A 117 -7.24 -26.75 -12.35
C ALA A 117 -7.38 -26.59 -10.81
N TRP A 118 -7.18 -25.37 -10.27
CA TRP A 118 -7.07 -25.11 -8.82
C TRP A 118 -8.13 -24.15 -8.30
N LEU A 119 -8.91 -23.56 -9.20
CA LEU A 119 -9.94 -22.59 -8.83
C LEU A 119 -11.21 -23.35 -8.47
N MET A 120 -11.51 -23.36 -7.18
CA MET A 120 -12.76 -23.89 -6.70
C MET A 120 -13.90 -22.99 -7.18
N PRO A 121 -15.05 -23.53 -7.60
CA PRO A 121 -16.18 -22.71 -8.04
C PRO A 121 -16.95 -22.08 -6.85
N TRP A 122 -16.40 -22.20 -5.63
CA TRP A 122 -16.97 -21.68 -4.39
C TRP A 122 -15.92 -20.91 -3.58
N PRO A 123 -16.35 -19.93 -2.76
CA PRO A 123 -15.45 -19.17 -1.90
C PRO A 123 -14.65 -20.09 -0.98
N THR A 124 -13.33 -19.97 -1.07
CA THR A 124 -12.38 -20.80 -0.35
C THR A 124 -11.33 -19.92 0.30
N ILE A 125 -10.84 -20.28 1.49
CA ILE A 125 -9.73 -19.55 2.12
C ILE A 125 -8.45 -19.77 1.30
N SER A 126 -7.89 -18.69 0.75
CA SER A 126 -6.62 -18.72 0.00
C SER A 126 -5.42 -18.40 0.88
N LEU A 127 -5.57 -17.45 1.80
CA LEU A 127 -4.51 -16.93 2.65
C LEU A 127 -5.02 -16.72 4.08
N MET A 128 -4.10 -16.81 5.04
CA MET A 128 -4.39 -16.62 6.45
C MET A 128 -3.32 -15.73 7.06
N GLY A 129 -3.73 -14.62 7.68
CA GLY A 129 -2.81 -13.69 8.31
C GLY A 129 -2.32 -14.24 9.65
N SER A 130 -1.00 -14.38 9.80
CA SER A 130 -0.38 -15.01 10.99
C SER A 130 -0.71 -14.29 12.30
N PHE A 131 -0.97 -12.99 12.24
CA PHE A 131 -1.33 -12.16 13.39
C PHE A 131 -2.84 -11.96 13.58
N SER A 132 -3.66 -12.68 12.81
CA SER A 132 -5.12 -12.60 12.91
C SER A 132 -5.68 -13.57 13.94
N HIS A 133 -6.88 -13.28 14.46
CA HIS A 133 -7.61 -14.26 15.27
C HIS A 133 -7.99 -15.49 14.46
N ALA A 134 -8.26 -15.36 13.15
CA ALA A 134 -8.62 -16.48 12.29
C ALA A 134 -7.55 -17.56 12.23
N ALA A 135 -6.26 -17.18 12.28
CA ALA A 135 -5.16 -18.14 12.35
C ALA A 135 -5.18 -19.01 13.63
N THR A 136 -5.80 -18.52 14.70
CA THR A 136 -5.88 -19.20 16.00
C THR A 136 -7.18 -19.98 16.23
N THR A 137 -8.18 -19.83 15.35
CA THR A 137 -9.47 -20.52 15.48
C THR A 137 -9.47 -21.91 14.85
N GLY A 138 -8.37 -22.37 14.26
CA GLY A 138 -8.30 -23.69 13.60
C GLY A 138 -8.91 -23.73 12.19
N LEU A 139 -9.28 -22.57 11.62
CA LEU A 139 -9.50 -22.42 10.19
C LEU A 139 -8.19 -22.66 9.43
N GLN A 140 -8.29 -23.14 8.19
CA GLN A 140 -7.16 -23.50 7.36
C GLN A 140 -7.35 -23.02 5.93
N VAL A 141 -6.23 -22.80 5.24
CA VAL A 141 -6.23 -22.62 3.79
C VAL A 141 -6.90 -23.83 3.12
N ASN A 142 -7.67 -23.58 2.08
CA ASN A 142 -8.56 -24.51 1.37
C ASN A 142 -9.87 -24.86 2.09
N ASP A 143 -10.18 -24.28 3.25
CA ASP A 143 -11.52 -24.39 3.82
C ASP A 143 -12.53 -23.69 2.90
N ARG A 144 -13.60 -24.41 2.52
CA ARG A 144 -14.73 -23.86 1.76
C ARG A 144 -15.66 -23.12 2.71
N ILE A 145 -15.99 -21.87 2.42
CA ILE A 145 -16.96 -21.12 3.23
C ILE A 145 -18.38 -21.56 2.90
N LEU A 146 -19.14 -21.93 3.93
CA LEU A 146 -20.55 -22.33 3.82
C LEU A 146 -21.50 -21.21 4.24
N SER A 147 -21.19 -20.56 5.38
CA SER A 147 -22.01 -19.46 5.91
C SER A 147 -21.21 -18.45 6.71
N ILE A 148 -21.70 -17.22 6.74
CA ILE A 148 -21.27 -16.15 7.64
C ILE A 148 -22.47 -15.71 8.47
N ASN A 149 -22.33 -15.75 9.80
CA ASN A 149 -23.39 -15.43 10.76
C ASN A 149 -24.69 -16.22 10.53
N GLY A 150 -24.58 -17.47 10.08
CA GLY A 150 -25.72 -18.35 9.80
C GLY A 150 -26.38 -18.16 8.44
N GLU A 151 -25.95 -17.16 7.65
CA GLU A 151 -26.43 -16.97 6.28
C GLU A 151 -25.58 -17.76 5.30
N ASN A 152 -26.21 -18.58 4.45
CA ASN A 152 -25.51 -19.34 3.42
C ASN A 152 -24.90 -18.40 2.37
N VAL A 153 -23.62 -18.60 2.06
CA VAL A 153 -22.85 -17.76 1.12
C VAL A 153 -22.27 -18.56 -0.05
N GLU A 154 -22.68 -19.83 -0.23
CA GLU A 154 -22.09 -20.71 -1.24
C GLU A 154 -22.36 -20.27 -2.69
N LYS A 155 -23.33 -19.36 -2.88
CA LYS A 155 -23.66 -18.74 -4.17
C LYS A 155 -23.03 -17.37 -4.37
N GLU A 156 -22.44 -16.79 -3.33
CA GLU A 156 -21.68 -15.55 -3.44
C GLU A 156 -20.30 -15.86 -4.03
N SER A 157 -19.75 -14.97 -4.84
CA SER A 157 -18.34 -15.08 -5.22
C SER A 157 -17.43 -14.70 -4.06
N ALA A 158 -16.15 -15.09 -4.11
CA ALA A 158 -15.16 -14.67 -3.14
C ALA A 158 -15.04 -13.13 -3.07
N GLU A 159 -15.15 -12.44 -4.20
CA GLU A 159 -15.17 -10.97 -4.27
C GLU A 159 -16.37 -10.39 -3.51
N GLN A 160 -17.58 -10.87 -3.81
CA GLN A 160 -18.81 -10.43 -3.13
C GLN A 160 -18.74 -10.67 -1.63
N LEU A 161 -18.21 -11.82 -1.23
CA LEU A 161 -18.08 -12.20 0.16
C LEU A 161 -17.00 -11.37 0.88
N MET A 162 -15.88 -11.06 0.23
CA MET A 162 -14.86 -10.15 0.79
C MET A 162 -15.42 -8.74 0.97
N GLU A 163 -16.16 -8.19 -0.01
CA GLU A 163 -16.82 -6.90 0.13
C GLU A 163 -17.85 -6.91 1.28
N ARG A 164 -18.60 -8.01 1.42
CA ARG A 164 -19.54 -8.20 2.52
C ARG A 164 -18.84 -8.17 3.88
N LEU A 165 -17.73 -8.89 4.03
CA LEU A 165 -16.91 -8.88 5.24
C LEU A 165 -16.34 -7.49 5.53
N ASP A 166 -15.86 -6.78 4.51
CA ASP A 166 -15.35 -5.41 4.67
C ASP A 166 -16.44 -4.43 5.12
N ARG A 167 -17.66 -4.52 4.54
CA ARG A 167 -18.82 -3.74 5.00
C ARG A 167 -19.16 -4.04 6.45
N MET A 168 -19.20 -5.31 6.86
CA MET A 168 -19.41 -5.69 8.27
C MET A 168 -18.32 -5.10 9.17
N GLY A 169 -17.07 -5.10 8.71
CA GLY A 169 -15.96 -4.50 9.43
C GLY A 169 -16.13 -3.00 9.65
N ARG A 170 -16.57 -2.27 8.62
CA ARG A 170 -16.86 -0.81 8.68
C ARG A 170 -18.09 -0.50 9.54
N LEU A 171 -19.07 -1.41 9.58
CA LEU A 171 -20.22 -1.36 10.49
C LEU A 171 -19.89 -1.84 11.92
N HIS A 172 -18.61 -2.03 12.23
CA HIS A 172 -18.10 -2.36 13.56
C HIS A 172 -18.59 -3.72 14.13
N HIS A 173 -18.88 -4.70 13.27
CA HIS A 173 -19.10 -6.08 13.71
C HIS A 173 -17.79 -6.67 14.25
N ARG A 174 -17.63 -6.66 15.57
CA ARG A 174 -16.39 -7.10 16.25
C ARG A 174 -16.12 -8.61 16.10
N SER A 175 -17.13 -9.40 15.78
CA SER A 175 -16.98 -10.83 15.56
C SER A 175 -17.92 -11.35 14.48
N ILE A 176 -17.47 -12.41 13.81
CA ILE A 176 -18.27 -13.19 12.87
C ILE A 176 -18.25 -14.68 13.25
N HIS A 177 -19.32 -15.37 12.94
CA HIS A 177 -19.40 -16.82 12.96
C HIS A 177 -19.23 -17.34 11.54
N VAL A 178 -18.23 -18.19 11.31
CA VAL A 178 -17.92 -18.75 10.00
C VAL A 178 -18.13 -20.25 10.07
N ALA A 179 -19.02 -20.79 9.25
CA ALA A 179 -19.09 -22.23 9.02
C ALA A 179 -18.33 -22.57 7.75
N VAL A 180 -17.44 -23.54 7.83
CA VAL A 180 -16.64 -24.03 6.70
C VAL A 180 -16.81 -25.53 6.51
N SER A 181 -16.57 -26.01 5.29
CA SER A 181 -16.45 -27.42 4.98
C SER A 181 -14.98 -27.79 4.78
N ARG A 182 -14.51 -28.80 5.53
CA ARG A 182 -13.19 -29.40 5.38
C ARG A 182 -13.33 -30.93 5.30
N HIS A 183 -13.03 -31.51 4.14
CA HIS A 183 -13.17 -32.96 3.91
C HIS A 183 -14.57 -33.48 4.32
N ALA A 184 -15.63 -32.77 3.90
CA ALA A 184 -17.04 -33.03 4.25
C ALA A 184 -17.44 -32.82 5.73
N ASN A 185 -16.51 -32.44 6.61
CA ASN A 185 -16.85 -32.03 7.97
C ASN A 185 -17.19 -30.55 8.01
N VAL A 186 -18.26 -30.21 8.74
CA VAL A 186 -18.62 -28.82 9.01
C VAL A 186 -17.91 -28.36 10.28
N ILE A 187 -17.12 -27.30 10.16
CA ILE A 187 -16.41 -26.66 11.27
C ILE A 187 -17.00 -25.26 11.43
N VAL A 188 -17.43 -24.91 12.64
CA VAL A 188 -17.95 -23.58 12.95
C VAL A 188 -16.98 -22.87 13.85
N GLN A 189 -16.55 -21.67 13.47
CA GLN A 189 -15.61 -20.87 14.23
C GLN A 189 -16.12 -19.45 14.47
N THR A 190 -15.77 -18.89 15.62
CA THR A 190 -16.00 -17.48 15.92
C THR A 190 -14.70 -16.72 15.75
N ILE A 191 -14.67 -15.79 14.80
CA ILE A 191 -13.50 -14.96 14.51
C ILE A 191 -13.72 -13.59 15.12
N ARG A 192 -12.79 -13.14 15.95
CA ARG A 192 -12.77 -11.75 16.45
C ARG A 192 -12.02 -10.88 15.45
N GLY A 193 -12.66 -9.82 15.01
CA GLY A 193 -12.04 -8.81 14.16
C GLY A 193 -10.99 -8.00 14.91
N VAL A 194 -9.93 -7.63 14.20
CA VAL A 194 -8.90 -6.70 14.67
C VAL A 194 -9.14 -5.35 14.04
N ARG A 195 -8.97 -4.27 14.80
CA ARG A 195 -9.15 -2.90 14.30
C ARG A 195 -8.03 -2.57 13.33
N LEU A 196 -8.34 -2.23 12.08
CA LEU A 196 -7.40 -1.85 11.03
C LEU A 196 -7.74 -0.45 10.52
N ALA A 197 -6.73 0.31 10.10
CA ALA A 197 -6.96 1.46 9.23
C ALA A 197 -7.71 0.98 7.98
N ASP A 198 -8.72 1.74 7.56
CA ASP A 198 -9.55 1.42 6.39
C ASP A 198 -8.84 1.88 5.11
N LEU A 199 -7.74 1.19 4.82
CA LEU A 199 -6.87 1.33 3.67
C LEU A 199 -6.78 -0.02 2.95
N ASP A 200 -6.86 -0.01 1.62
CA ASP A 200 -6.92 -1.23 0.79
C ASP A 200 -5.55 -1.52 0.16
N LEU A 201 -4.89 -2.62 0.56
CA LEU A 201 -3.57 -2.99 0.08
C LEU A 201 -3.67 -3.77 -1.24
N ARG A 202 -2.95 -3.33 -2.28
CA ARG A 202 -3.02 -3.88 -3.63
C ARG A 202 -1.64 -4.07 -4.24
N ILE A 203 -1.50 -5.13 -5.02
CA ILE A 203 -0.35 -5.35 -5.88
C ILE A 203 -0.66 -4.79 -7.28
N LEU A 204 0.31 -4.09 -7.86
CA LEU A 204 0.33 -3.72 -9.27
C LEU A 204 1.42 -4.52 -10.00
N ASN A 205 1.04 -5.26 -11.03
CA ASN A 205 1.98 -6.11 -11.77
C ASN A 205 2.82 -5.31 -12.77
N THR A 206 3.94 -4.79 -12.28
CA THR A 206 4.92 -4.04 -13.08
C THR A 206 6.33 -4.26 -12.55
N SER A 207 7.32 -4.15 -13.43
CA SER A 207 8.74 -4.24 -13.07
C SER A 207 9.28 -3.01 -12.36
N ALA A 208 8.59 -1.88 -12.47
CA ALA A 208 8.94 -0.64 -11.78
C ALA A 208 9.07 -0.89 -10.26
N VAL A 209 10.09 -0.32 -9.62
CA VAL A 209 10.27 -0.39 -8.16
C VAL A 209 9.54 0.81 -7.57
N ASP A 210 8.26 0.64 -7.23
CA ASP A 210 7.41 1.73 -6.76
C ASP A 210 6.41 1.25 -5.69
N ALA A 211 5.98 2.18 -4.84
CA ALA A 211 4.90 1.99 -3.91
C ALA A 211 4.31 3.35 -3.51
N TYR A 212 3.00 3.46 -3.45
CA TYR A 212 2.32 4.73 -3.15
C TYR A 212 0.97 4.50 -2.48
N ALA A 213 0.43 5.56 -1.89
CA ALA A 213 -0.96 5.62 -1.47
C ALA A 213 -1.76 6.54 -2.40
N GLU A 214 -2.99 6.14 -2.75
CA GLU A 214 -3.91 6.94 -3.54
C GLU A 214 -5.37 6.53 -3.25
N ASP A 215 -6.24 7.49 -2.96
CA ASP A 215 -7.69 7.27 -2.75
C ASP A 215 -8.03 6.15 -1.74
N GLY A 216 -7.28 6.08 -0.65
CA GLY A 216 -7.44 5.05 0.37
C GLY A 216 -6.96 3.65 -0.05
N LYS A 217 -6.23 3.54 -1.16
CA LYS A 217 -5.52 2.34 -1.58
C LYS A 217 -4.03 2.50 -1.29
N LEU A 218 -3.39 1.41 -0.92
CA LEU A 218 -1.95 1.27 -0.76
C LEU A 218 -1.49 0.36 -1.90
N VAL A 219 -0.76 0.91 -2.86
CA VAL A 219 -0.31 0.17 -4.04
C VAL A 219 1.17 -0.14 -3.88
N ILE A 220 1.53 -1.41 -4.07
CA ILE A 220 2.91 -1.86 -4.14
C ILE A 220 3.12 -2.61 -5.46
N THR A 221 4.21 -2.33 -6.16
CA THR A 221 4.48 -3.03 -7.41
C THR A 221 5.16 -4.38 -7.18
N THR A 222 5.03 -5.31 -8.14
CA THR A 222 5.83 -6.54 -8.11
C THR A 222 7.34 -6.27 -8.17
N GLY A 223 7.77 -5.19 -8.82
CA GLY A 223 9.17 -4.74 -8.80
C GLY A 223 9.65 -4.37 -7.39
N MET A 224 8.82 -3.67 -6.61
CA MET A 224 9.11 -3.36 -5.22
C MET A 224 9.14 -4.61 -4.33
N LEU A 225 8.26 -5.58 -4.55
CA LEU A 225 8.28 -6.87 -3.84
C LEU A 225 9.56 -7.67 -4.12
N ARG A 226 10.00 -7.71 -5.39
CA ARG A 226 11.29 -8.33 -5.76
C ARG A 226 12.50 -7.59 -5.18
N TYR A 227 12.36 -6.28 -4.93
CA TYR A 227 13.39 -5.49 -4.28
C TYR A 227 13.42 -5.74 -2.77
N ALA A 228 12.27 -5.65 -2.09
CA ALA A 228 12.10 -5.79 -0.65
C ALA A 228 11.89 -7.26 -0.24
N GLN A 229 12.84 -8.13 -0.58
CA GLN A 229 12.72 -9.59 -0.38
C GLN A 229 12.70 -10.02 1.09
N GLN A 230 13.25 -9.19 1.98
CA GLN A 230 13.25 -9.43 3.42
C GLN A 230 11.97 -8.86 4.03
N GLU A 231 11.37 -9.58 4.99
CA GLU A 231 10.15 -9.11 5.67
C GLU A 231 10.34 -7.74 6.32
N GLU A 232 11.55 -7.45 6.82
CA GLU A 232 11.89 -6.16 7.41
C GLU A 232 11.88 -5.03 6.38
N ASP A 233 12.42 -5.26 5.17
CA ASP A 233 12.43 -4.26 4.11
C ASP A 233 11.01 -4.05 3.58
N LEU A 234 10.22 -5.12 3.45
CA LEU A 234 8.81 -5.03 3.10
C LEU A 234 8.02 -4.26 4.17
N ALA A 235 8.31 -4.48 5.44
CA ALA A 235 7.69 -3.74 6.54
C ALA A 235 7.99 -2.24 6.44
N VAL A 236 9.22 -1.86 6.09
CA VAL A 236 9.59 -0.46 5.86
C VAL A 236 8.74 0.16 4.74
N VAL A 237 8.63 -0.52 3.59
CA VAL A 237 7.82 -0.05 2.46
C VAL A 237 6.34 0.09 2.84
N LEU A 238 5.77 -0.93 3.48
CA LEU A 238 4.37 -0.95 3.87
C LEU A 238 4.05 0.09 4.94
N ALA A 239 4.93 0.29 5.92
CA ALA A 239 4.79 1.34 6.91
C ALA A 239 4.82 2.73 6.26
N TYR A 240 5.71 2.92 5.29
CA TYR A 240 5.84 4.16 4.54
C TYR A 240 4.58 4.52 3.76
N ILE A 241 4.07 3.62 2.91
CA ILE A 241 2.85 3.89 2.15
C ILE A 241 1.60 3.95 3.05
N THR A 242 1.56 3.19 4.15
CA THR A 242 0.47 3.30 5.13
C THR A 242 0.48 4.68 5.79
N ALA A 243 1.65 5.21 6.16
CA ALA A 243 1.78 6.56 6.67
C ALA A 243 1.34 7.61 5.65
N GLN A 244 1.64 7.42 4.35
CA GLN A 244 1.11 8.27 3.28
C GLN A 244 -0.43 8.21 3.21
N GLY A 245 -1.03 7.02 3.28
CA GLY A 245 -2.49 6.86 3.26
C GLY A 245 -3.17 7.49 4.48
N VAL A 246 -2.58 7.35 5.67
CA VAL A 246 -3.04 8.04 6.89
C VAL A 246 -2.96 9.56 6.71
N TYR A 247 -1.87 10.05 6.12
CA TYR A 247 -1.71 11.48 5.82
C TYR A 247 -2.76 11.99 4.81
N GLN A 248 -3.07 11.23 3.76
CA GLN A 248 -4.09 11.61 2.78
C GLN A 248 -5.48 11.71 3.43
N ILE A 249 -5.86 10.71 4.23
CA ILE A 249 -7.11 10.75 5.00
C ILE A 249 -7.13 11.95 5.96
N ALA A 250 -5.97 12.29 6.53
CA ALA A 250 -5.83 13.43 7.42
C ALA A 250 -6.01 14.77 6.68
N ALA A 251 -5.40 14.91 5.52
CA ALA A 251 -5.51 16.10 4.67
C ALA A 251 -6.95 16.31 4.17
N GLU A 252 -7.71 15.24 3.93
CA GLU A 252 -9.13 15.30 3.58
C GLU A 252 -10.04 15.73 4.76
N ASN A 253 -9.57 15.58 6.00
CA ASN A 253 -10.34 15.81 7.23
C ASN A 253 -9.70 16.91 8.10
N GLU A 254 -9.81 18.17 7.66
CA GLU A 254 -9.12 19.35 8.25
C GLU A 254 -9.23 19.45 9.79
N THR A 255 -10.40 19.18 10.38
CA THR A 255 -10.68 19.57 11.79
C THR A 255 -9.94 18.77 12.86
N ARG A 256 -9.72 17.46 12.70
CA ARG A 256 -9.02 16.64 13.72
C ARG A 256 -7.50 16.66 13.53
N PHE A 257 -7.04 16.98 12.33
CA PHE A 257 -5.65 16.82 11.92
C PHE A 257 -4.86 18.12 11.91
N GLU A 258 -5.50 19.28 11.74
CA GLU A 258 -4.94 20.56 12.17
C GLU A 258 -4.62 20.54 13.67
N GLU A 259 -5.49 19.95 14.49
CA GLU A 259 -5.27 19.79 15.94
C GLU A 259 -4.07 18.89 16.28
N LEU A 260 -3.70 17.98 15.38
CA LEU A 260 -2.57 17.04 15.51
C LEU A 260 -1.33 17.48 14.72
N GLY A 261 -1.39 18.60 13.98
CA GLY A 261 -0.30 19.11 13.15
C GLY A 261 -0.02 18.29 11.89
N LEU A 262 -0.97 17.46 11.44
CA LEU A 262 -0.77 16.48 10.36
C LEU A 262 -1.15 16.99 8.95
N ALA A 263 -1.57 18.24 8.80
CA ALA A 263 -2.10 18.79 7.54
C ALA A 263 -1.18 19.78 6.81
N ASP A 264 0.09 19.95 7.23
CA ASP A 264 1.03 20.89 6.59
C ASP A 264 1.78 20.26 5.40
N PRO A 265 1.50 20.67 4.14
CA PRO A 265 2.14 20.11 2.94
C PRO A 265 3.66 20.30 2.91
N LYS A 266 4.19 21.35 3.56
CA LYS A 266 5.64 21.60 3.60
C LYS A 266 6.40 20.54 4.39
N HIS A 267 5.70 19.79 5.24
CA HIS A 267 6.29 18.80 6.14
C HIS A 267 5.82 17.37 5.85
N GLN A 268 5.10 17.14 4.75
CA GLN A 268 4.53 15.83 4.41
C GLN A 268 5.55 14.70 4.48
N GLN A 269 6.73 14.85 3.87
CA GLN A 269 7.74 13.78 3.89
C GLN A 269 8.29 13.49 5.29
N THR A 270 8.60 14.54 6.06
CA THR A 270 9.04 14.40 7.46
C THR A 270 7.98 13.69 8.29
N LEU A 271 6.72 14.05 8.06
CA LEU A 271 5.61 13.46 8.78
C LEU A 271 5.42 11.98 8.45
N VAL A 272 5.47 11.63 7.17
CA VAL A 272 5.39 10.25 6.71
C VAL A 272 6.55 9.44 7.30
N ASP A 273 7.77 9.97 7.31
CA ASP A 273 8.93 9.31 7.93
C ASP A 273 8.70 9.07 9.45
N GLU A 274 8.21 10.07 10.20
CA GLU A 274 7.88 9.93 11.63
C GLU A 274 6.78 8.88 11.89
N LEU A 275 5.70 8.93 11.12
CA LEU A 275 4.60 7.98 11.24
C LEU A 275 5.06 6.56 10.91
N SER A 276 5.92 6.39 9.90
CA SER A 276 6.48 5.09 9.52
C SER A 276 7.28 4.47 10.67
N ILE A 277 8.12 5.26 11.34
CA ILE A 277 8.88 4.82 12.52
C ILE A 277 7.93 4.38 13.63
N TYR A 278 6.88 5.15 13.91
CA TYR A 278 5.87 4.79 14.90
C TYR A 278 5.14 3.48 14.57
N LEU A 279 4.69 3.31 13.32
CA LEU A 279 3.95 2.11 12.89
C LEU A 279 4.78 0.84 13.06
N LEU A 280 6.07 0.92 12.73
CA LEU A 280 7.01 -0.18 12.90
C LEU A 280 7.32 -0.44 14.39
N ALA A 281 7.66 0.61 15.14
CA ALA A 281 7.97 0.50 16.56
C ALA A 281 6.81 -0.08 17.39
N LYS A 282 5.58 0.34 17.11
CA LYS A 282 4.38 -0.16 17.79
C LYS A 282 4.16 -1.66 17.61
N ASN A 283 4.60 -2.21 16.48
CA ASN A 283 4.53 -3.64 16.17
C ASN A 283 5.83 -4.39 16.45
N LYS A 284 6.83 -3.75 17.07
CA LYS A 284 8.17 -4.32 17.32
C LYS A 284 8.85 -4.82 16.04
N LEU A 285 8.56 -4.16 14.91
CA LEU A 285 9.23 -4.39 13.63
C LEU A 285 10.50 -3.53 13.56
N ALA A 286 11.41 -3.85 12.64
CA ALA A 286 12.74 -3.25 12.53
C ALA A 286 12.72 -1.78 12.02
N TYR A 287 12.22 -0.86 12.86
CA TYR A 287 12.14 0.58 12.55
C TYR A 287 13.50 1.27 12.43
N ASP A 288 14.53 0.69 13.06
CA ASP A 288 15.92 1.14 13.00
C ASP A 288 16.59 0.88 11.65
N ARG A 289 16.02 -0.02 10.83
CA ARG A 289 16.48 -0.29 9.45
C ARG A 289 16.09 0.76 8.43
N LEU A 290 15.18 1.69 8.74
CA LEU A 290 14.75 2.74 7.80
C LEU A 290 15.91 3.46 7.10
N PRO A 291 16.95 3.98 7.82
CA PRO A 291 18.06 4.66 7.19
C PRO A 291 18.84 3.76 6.22
N GLU A 292 19.03 2.48 6.55
CA GLU A 292 19.75 1.54 5.70
C GLU A 292 18.97 1.22 4.43
N PHE A 293 17.65 0.98 4.56
CA PHE A 293 16.76 0.77 3.43
C PHE A 293 16.83 1.94 2.44
N TRP A 294 16.65 3.18 2.92
CA TRP A 294 16.69 4.37 2.07
C TRP A 294 18.06 4.60 1.42
N ASN A 295 19.17 4.38 2.14
CA ASN A 295 20.51 4.51 1.58
C ASN A 295 20.78 3.44 0.50
N THR A 296 20.34 2.21 0.74
CA THR A 296 20.50 1.09 -0.22
C THR A 296 19.68 1.34 -1.48
N LEU A 297 18.47 1.90 -1.34
CA LEU A 297 17.64 2.29 -2.47
C LEU A 297 18.27 3.42 -3.27
N ALA A 298 18.75 4.48 -2.60
CA ALA A 298 19.44 5.60 -3.23
C ALA A 298 20.72 5.19 -3.97
N ALA A 299 21.48 4.23 -3.42
CA ALA A 299 22.67 3.69 -4.07
C ALA A 299 22.37 2.99 -5.42
N LYS A 300 21.11 2.58 -5.64
CA LYS A 300 20.64 1.97 -6.90
C LYS A 300 19.90 2.96 -7.81
N GLN A 301 20.00 4.28 -7.59
CA GLN A 301 19.25 5.28 -8.39
C GLN A 301 19.52 5.22 -9.91
N SER A 302 20.65 4.65 -10.33
CA SER A 302 21.00 4.49 -11.74
C SER A 302 20.25 3.36 -12.45
N VAL A 303 19.53 2.52 -11.70
CA VAL A 303 18.60 1.53 -12.24
C VAL A 303 17.31 2.26 -12.60
N VAL A 304 16.96 2.27 -13.89
CA VAL A 304 15.83 3.04 -14.46
C VAL A 304 14.55 2.87 -13.63
N ASP A 305 14.24 1.64 -13.22
CA ASP A 305 13.03 1.30 -12.46
C ASP A 305 13.01 1.79 -11.01
N VAL A 306 14.15 2.19 -10.44
CA VAL A 306 14.28 2.73 -9.06
C VAL A 306 14.24 4.26 -9.06
N GLY A 307 14.68 4.88 -10.16
CA GLY A 307 14.78 6.34 -10.29
C GLY A 307 13.45 7.05 -10.07
N ASP A 308 12.36 6.52 -10.62
CA ASP A 308 11.02 7.14 -10.56
C ASP A 308 10.47 7.21 -9.13
N PHE A 309 10.66 6.17 -8.32
CA PHE A 309 10.27 6.21 -6.91
C PHE A 309 11.10 7.22 -6.12
N LEU A 310 12.41 7.32 -6.40
CA LEU A 310 13.30 8.27 -5.73
C LEU A 310 13.06 9.73 -6.14
N ILE A 311 12.47 9.99 -7.31
CA ILE A 311 12.03 11.34 -7.72
C ILE A 311 10.95 11.85 -6.77
N ASN A 312 9.97 10.99 -6.45
CA ASN A 312 8.88 11.34 -5.55
C ASN A 312 9.27 11.20 -4.06
N ASN A 313 10.35 10.47 -3.78
CA ASN A 313 10.81 10.18 -2.42
C ASN A 313 12.31 10.43 -2.27
N PRO A 314 12.77 11.69 -2.45
CA PRO A 314 14.19 12.01 -2.48
C PRO A 314 14.90 11.60 -1.18
N VAL A 315 16.05 10.95 -1.33
CA VAL A 315 16.89 10.53 -0.20
C VAL A 315 18.02 11.54 -0.03
N THR A 316 17.77 12.59 0.76
CA THR A 316 18.78 13.60 1.08
C THR A 316 19.52 13.26 2.38
N ARG A 317 20.73 13.77 2.54
CA ARG A 317 21.48 13.64 3.82
C ARG A 317 20.68 14.19 5.00
N GLU A 318 19.96 15.28 4.78
CA GLU A 318 19.12 15.90 5.79
C GLU A 318 17.96 14.98 6.19
N ARG A 319 17.27 14.37 5.22
CA ARG A 319 16.20 13.38 5.49
C ARG A 319 16.72 12.21 6.32
N ILE A 320 17.85 11.62 5.92
CA ILE A 320 18.48 10.51 6.67
C ILE A 320 18.85 10.92 8.10
N HIS A 321 19.39 12.13 8.28
CA HIS A 321 19.71 12.65 9.61
C HIS A 321 18.46 12.83 10.48
N ARG A 322 17.36 13.35 9.92
CA ARG A 322 16.08 13.47 10.62
C ARG A 322 15.52 12.11 11.03
N ILE A 323 15.48 11.14 10.11
CA ILE A 323 15.03 9.76 10.42
C ILE A 323 15.79 9.19 11.62
N LYS A 324 17.12 9.30 11.64
CA LYS A 324 17.96 8.85 12.77
C LYS A 324 17.64 9.57 14.08
N THR A 325 17.34 10.86 14.00
CA THR A 325 16.93 11.67 15.17
C THR A 325 15.60 11.18 15.72
N HIS A 326 14.61 10.89 14.86
CA HIS A 326 13.31 10.37 15.27
C HIS A 326 13.38 8.95 15.83
N ILE A 327 14.24 8.09 15.29
CA ILE A 327 14.54 6.76 15.86
C ILE A 327 15.05 6.91 17.30
N THR A 328 16.01 7.80 17.53
CA THR A 328 16.55 8.06 18.88
C THR A 328 15.47 8.56 19.84
N ALA A 329 14.57 9.44 19.36
CA ALA A 329 13.44 9.92 20.16
C ALA A 329 12.44 8.79 20.47
N MET A 330 12.17 7.90 19.51
CA MET A 330 11.30 6.74 19.69
C MET A 330 11.89 5.76 20.71
N ASP A 331 13.18 5.47 20.65
CA ASP A 331 13.88 4.64 21.63
C ASP A 331 13.74 5.20 23.05
N ALA A 332 13.84 6.53 23.18
CA ALA A 332 13.67 7.20 24.46
C ALA A 332 12.24 7.10 25.00
N GLN A 333 11.21 7.06 24.14
CA GLN A 333 9.83 6.82 24.55
C GLN A 333 9.61 5.37 24.98
N LEU A 334 10.13 4.42 24.18
CA LEU A 334 10.05 2.99 24.46
C LEU A 334 10.68 2.61 25.81
N ARG A 335 11.82 3.22 26.17
CA ARG A 335 12.47 2.98 27.48
C ARG A 335 11.68 3.52 28.69
N LYS A 336 10.75 4.45 28.47
CA LYS A 336 9.98 5.11 29.54
C LYS A 336 8.61 4.48 29.77
N ASP A 337 8.29 3.37 29.08
CA ASP A 337 6.95 2.76 29.05
C ASP A 337 5.81 3.78 28.84
N SER A 338 6.14 4.87 28.13
CA SER A 338 5.18 5.95 27.89
C SER A 338 4.22 5.52 26.77
N PRO A 339 2.98 6.03 26.74
CA PRO A 339 2.08 5.81 25.61
C PRO A 339 2.79 6.23 24.33
N MET A 340 3.02 5.25 23.45
CA MET A 340 3.70 5.50 22.19
C MET A 340 2.82 6.43 21.35
N LEU A 341 3.32 7.62 21.06
CA LEU A 341 2.68 8.59 20.19
C LEU A 341 3.72 9.09 19.20
N PRO A 342 3.35 9.30 17.92
CA PRO A 342 4.22 10.02 17.00
C PRO A 342 4.69 11.34 17.63
N PRO A 343 5.98 11.71 17.55
CA PRO A 343 6.52 12.92 18.18
C PRO A 343 5.73 14.17 17.82
N VAL A 344 5.38 14.36 16.54
CA VAL A 344 4.51 15.43 16.07
C VAL A 344 3.14 15.48 16.78
N ILE A 345 2.51 14.33 16.99
CA ILE A 345 1.23 14.21 17.70
C ILE A 345 1.41 14.56 19.19
N ALA A 346 2.47 14.04 19.82
CA ALA A 346 2.78 14.34 21.21
C ALA A 346 3.03 15.84 21.42
N GLU A 347 3.75 16.49 20.50
CA GLU A 347 4.00 17.93 20.52
C GLU A 347 2.71 18.74 20.35
N ALA A 348 1.87 18.38 19.37
CA ALA A 348 0.60 19.04 19.11
C ALA A 348 -0.34 18.97 20.33
N LEU A 349 -0.46 17.79 20.95
CA LEU A 349 -1.23 17.60 22.18
C LEU A 349 -0.66 18.42 23.35
N GLY A 350 0.67 18.52 23.46
CA GLY A 350 1.34 19.36 24.45
C GLY A 350 0.99 20.85 24.29
N LYS A 351 1.06 21.38 23.06
CA LYS A 351 0.68 22.77 22.74
C LYS A 351 -0.79 23.04 23.05
N LYS A 352 -1.70 22.12 22.73
CA LYS A 352 -3.14 22.23 23.03
C LYS A 352 -3.37 22.33 24.54
N LYS A 353 -2.72 21.47 25.33
CA LYS A 353 -2.81 21.49 26.81
C LYS A 353 -2.32 22.82 27.41
N GLN A 354 -1.26 23.42 26.85
CA GLN A 354 -0.77 24.74 27.28
C GLN A 354 -1.75 25.87 26.92
N ARG A 355 -2.34 25.86 25.71
CA ARG A 355 -3.36 26.85 25.31
C ARG A 355 -4.60 26.79 26.20
N PHE A 356 -5.05 25.59 26.57
CA PHE A 356 -6.20 25.41 27.47
C PHE A 356 -5.92 25.96 28.87
N LYS A 357 -4.72 25.69 29.42
CA LYS A 357 -4.28 26.26 30.71
C LYS A 357 -4.25 27.79 30.71
N ARG A 358 -3.82 28.42 29.60
CA ARG A 358 -3.79 29.89 29.45
C ARG A 358 -5.16 30.54 29.24
N ARG A 359 -6.18 29.78 28.85
CA ARG A 359 -7.56 30.27 28.73
C ARG A 359 -8.37 30.09 30.02
N ALA A 360 -7.95 29.13 30.86
CA ALA A 360 -8.59 28.83 32.13
C ALA A 360 -8.01 29.66 33.30
N ALA A 361 -6.81 30.19 33.14
CA ALA A 361 -6.19 31.21 34.01
C ALA A 361 -6.46 32.58 33.41
#